data_AF-A0A256XLG0-F1
#
_entry.id   AF-A0A256XLG0-F1
#
_cell.length_a   1.000
_cell.length_b   1.000
_cell.length_c   1.000
_cell.angle_alpha   90.00
_cell.angle_beta   90.00
_cell.angle_gamma   90.00
#
_symmetry.space_group_name_H-M   'P 1'
#
loop_
_entity.id
_entity.type
_entity.pdbx_description
1 polymer ?
#
loop_
_entity_poly.entity_id
_entity_poly.type
_entity_poly.pdbx_seq_one_letter_code
_entity_poly.pdbx_strand_id
1 'polypeptide(L)'
;MVENSELMKQILTTLLTISGRKTTPSHAVYVMTSTIEKLKKQYSFLNDIDVMDTTFIEEGDQVTVMANINDISKNEFGSALKDIISTLTENLGKEAGHFFFKEISQKLSEDSISTMRDFGIDLGLMQLEQMVSKMGNTLLN
;
A
#
# COMPACT_ATOMS: atom_id res chain seq x y z
N MET A 1 -11.70 -0.85 16.23
CA MET A 1 -11.49 -0.11 14.97
C MET A 1 -10.10 0.47 15.03
N VAL A 2 -9.29 0.24 14.01
CA VAL A 2 -7.89 0.70 13.98
C VAL A 2 -7.86 2.18 13.57
N GLU A 3 -7.01 2.99 14.21
CA GLU A 3 -6.79 4.39 13.82
C GLU A 3 -6.15 4.48 12.43
N ASN A 4 -6.43 5.55 11.68
CA ASN A 4 -5.91 5.71 10.32
C ASN A 4 -4.37 5.66 10.27
N SER A 5 -3.68 6.30 11.23
CA SER A 5 -2.22 6.32 11.32
C SER A 5 -1.64 4.93 11.50
N GLU A 6 -2.26 4.13 12.36
CA GLU A 6 -1.86 2.75 12.62
C GLU A 6 -2.17 1.86 11.41
N LEU A 7 -3.34 2.00 10.81
CA LEU A 7 -3.73 1.23 9.62
C LEU A 7 -2.80 1.52 8.43
N MET A 8 -2.50 2.80 8.17
CA MET A 8 -1.56 3.22 7.14
C MET A 8 -0.18 2.63 7.40
N LYS A 9 0.34 2.74 8.64
CA LYS A 9 1.65 2.18 9.00
C LYS A 9 1.70 0.67 8.74
N GLN A 10 0.72 -0.08 9.24
CA GLN A 10 0.64 -1.53 9.04
C GLN A 10 0.60 -1.91 7.55
N ILE A 11 -0.17 -1.19 6.73
CA ILE A 11 -0.28 -1.45 5.29
C ILE A 11 1.01 -1.09 4.56
N LEU A 12 1.66 0.04 4.85
CA LEU A 12 2.90 0.42 4.18
C LEU A 12 4.06 -0.52 4.56
N THR A 13 4.20 -0.87 5.84
CA THR A 13 5.19 -1.87 6.31
C THR A 13 4.89 -3.25 5.70
N THR A 14 3.61 -3.62 5.71
CA THR A 14 2.93 -4.50 4.76
C THR A 14 3.63 -4.74 3.41
N LEU A 15 3.44 -3.71 2.59
CA LEU A 15 3.79 -3.61 1.19
C LEU A 15 5.31 -3.58 1.00
N LEU A 16 6.06 -2.88 1.86
CA LEU A 16 7.52 -2.86 1.83
C LEU A 16 8.09 -4.26 2.08
N THR A 17 7.57 -4.97 3.08
CA THR A 17 8.05 -6.32 3.41
C THR A 17 7.85 -7.29 2.23
N ILE A 18 6.67 -7.25 1.60
CA ILE A 18 6.37 -8.13 0.46
C ILE A 18 7.20 -7.71 -0.77
N SER A 19 7.31 -6.41 -1.04
CA SER A 19 8.04 -5.89 -2.22
C SER A 19 9.56 -6.10 -2.09
N GLY A 20 10.12 -5.91 -0.89
CA GLY A 20 11.54 -6.13 -0.60
C GLY A 20 11.96 -7.59 -0.76
N ARG A 21 11.06 -8.55 -0.45
CA ARG A 21 11.30 -9.98 -0.71
C ARG A 21 11.30 -10.35 -2.20
N LYS A 22 10.58 -9.58 -3.03
CA LYS A 22 10.45 -9.83 -4.47
C LYS A 22 11.49 -9.05 -5.30
N THR A 23 12.18 -8.09 -4.69
CA THR A 23 13.19 -7.21 -5.31
C THR A 23 14.38 -7.03 -4.35
N THR A 24 14.92 -5.81 -4.20
CA THR A 24 15.85 -5.45 -3.12
C THR A 24 15.17 -4.52 -2.13
N PRO A 25 15.53 -4.53 -0.83
CA PRO A 25 14.95 -3.63 0.16
C PRO A 25 15.02 -2.14 -0.25
N SER A 26 16.18 -1.66 -0.69
CA SER A 26 16.35 -0.28 -1.15
C SER A 26 15.51 0.05 -2.38
N HIS A 27 15.30 -0.90 -3.31
CA HIS A 27 14.42 -0.68 -4.45
C HIS A 27 12.95 -0.60 -4.03
N ALA A 28 12.51 -1.45 -3.10
CA ALA A 28 11.16 -1.39 -2.55
C ALA A 28 10.88 -0.07 -1.84
N VAL A 29 11.83 0.43 -1.04
CA VAL A 29 11.76 1.76 -0.41
C VAL A 29 11.67 2.85 -1.46
N TYR A 30 12.56 2.84 -2.47
CA TYR A 30 12.55 3.83 -3.54
C TYR A 30 11.20 3.90 -4.27
N VAL A 31 10.63 2.75 -4.64
CA VAL A 31 9.33 2.67 -5.33
C VAL A 31 8.20 3.15 -4.42
N MET A 32 8.22 2.79 -3.13
CA MET A 32 7.26 3.25 -2.13
C MET A 32 7.29 4.77 -1.96
N THR A 33 8.46 5.33 -1.66
CA THR A 33 8.65 6.78 -1.49
C THR A 33 8.23 7.53 -2.75
N SER A 34 8.63 7.05 -3.93
CA SER A 34 8.23 7.65 -5.21
C SER A 34 6.72 7.60 -5.45
N THR A 35 6.04 6.54 -4.98
CA THR A 35 4.58 6.40 -5.08
C THR A 35 3.88 7.41 -4.17
N ILE A 36 4.32 7.50 -2.91
CA ILE A 36 3.78 8.46 -1.94
C ILE A 36 3.98 9.89 -2.43
N GLU A 37 5.18 10.25 -2.91
CA GLU A 37 5.48 11.58 -3.44
C GLU A 37 4.59 11.98 -4.63
N LYS A 38 4.27 11.03 -5.52
CA LYS A 38 3.35 11.30 -6.63
C LYS A 38 1.93 11.55 -6.12
N LEU A 39 1.48 10.76 -5.15
CA LEU A 39 0.12 10.82 -4.61
C LEU A 39 -0.11 12.01 -3.68
N LYS A 40 0.94 12.60 -3.07
CA LYS A 40 0.85 13.85 -2.27
C LYS A 40 0.19 15.00 -3.02
N LYS A 41 0.27 15.03 -4.36
CA LYS A 41 -0.39 16.04 -5.20
C LYS A 41 -1.92 15.95 -5.16
N GLN A 42 -2.45 14.76 -4.88
CA GLN A 42 -3.88 14.47 -4.82
C GLN A 42 -4.36 14.37 -3.37
N TYR A 43 -3.52 13.86 -2.47
CA TYR A 43 -3.83 13.61 -1.07
C TYR A 43 -2.79 14.31 -0.19
N SER A 44 -3.08 15.55 0.21
CA SER A 44 -2.10 16.37 0.94
C SER A 44 -1.72 15.80 2.31
N PHE A 45 -2.58 15.00 2.93
CA PHE A 45 -2.28 14.35 4.21
C PHE A 45 -1.15 13.30 4.10
N LEU A 46 -0.80 12.85 2.89
CA LEU A 46 0.35 11.96 2.70
C LEU A 46 1.69 12.66 3.01
N ASN A 47 1.71 13.99 3.21
CA ASN A 47 2.86 14.70 3.77
C ASN A 47 3.21 14.27 5.21
N ASP A 48 2.25 13.68 5.92
CA ASP A 48 2.42 13.17 7.28
C ASP A 48 2.98 11.73 7.32
N ILE A 49 3.48 11.24 6.19
CA ILE A 49 4.07 9.91 6.04
C ILE A 49 5.53 10.05 5.63
N ASP A 50 6.40 9.34 6.35
CA ASP A 50 7.82 9.22 6.04
C ASP A 50 8.20 7.74 5.83
N VAL A 51 9.00 7.49 4.80
CA VAL A 51 9.51 6.16 4.44
C VAL A 51 11.01 6.25 4.27
N MET A 52 11.73 5.59 5.19
CA MET A 52 13.18 5.66 5.28
C MET A 52 13.84 4.37 4.81
N ASP A 53 14.96 4.48 4.09
CA ASP A 53 15.83 3.35 3.83
C ASP A 53 16.73 3.09 5.05
N THR A 54 16.34 2.13 5.88
CA THR A 54 17.10 1.72 7.06
C THR A 54 18.17 0.67 6.76
N THR A 55 18.46 0.36 5.48
CA THR A 55 19.47 -0.64 5.11
C THR A 55 20.86 -0.34 5.70
N PHE A 56 21.14 0.92 6.05
CA PHE A 56 22.39 1.37 6.66
C PHE A 56 22.23 1.84 8.12
N ILE A 57 21.08 1.63 8.76
CA ILE A 57 20.77 2.10 10.11
C ILE A 57 20.31 0.89 10.94
N GLU A 58 20.99 0.59 12.05
CA GLU A 58 20.68 -0.57 12.90
C GLU A 58 19.33 -0.46 13.64
N GLU A 59 18.82 0.77 13.83
CA GLU A 59 17.59 1.04 14.58
C GLU A 59 16.74 2.11 13.89
N GLY A 60 15.45 1.83 13.73
CA GLY A 60 14.46 2.78 13.18
C GLY A 60 13.32 2.09 12.44
N ASP A 61 12.11 2.66 12.55
CA ASP A 61 10.97 2.20 11.76
C ASP A 61 11.14 2.67 10.30
N GLN A 62 11.07 1.73 9.35
CA GLN A 62 11.08 2.06 7.91
C GLN A 62 9.90 2.93 7.47
N VAL A 63 8.82 2.94 8.26
CA VAL A 63 7.61 3.71 7.99
C VAL A 63 7.20 4.44 9.28
N THR A 64 7.13 5.77 9.19
CA THR A 64 6.56 6.62 10.22
C THR A 64 5.32 7.30 9.67
N VAL A 65 4.25 7.33 10.47
CA VAL A 65 2.98 7.95 10.11
C VAL A 65 2.53 8.84 11.26
N MET A 66 2.35 10.13 11.02
CA MET A 66 1.91 11.06 12.07
C MET A 66 0.40 10.90 12.35
N ALA A 67 0.01 11.16 13.60
CA ALA A 67 -1.37 10.99 14.06
C ALA A 67 -2.38 11.96 13.41
N ASN A 68 -1.91 13.04 12.78
CA ASN A 68 -2.75 14.02 12.08
C ASN A 68 -3.68 13.38 11.04
N ILE A 69 -3.30 12.22 10.49
CA ILE A 69 -4.12 11.53 9.49
C ILE A 69 -5.36 10.84 10.09
N ASN A 70 -5.49 10.76 11.41
CA ASN A 70 -6.66 10.19 12.10
C ASN A 70 -7.94 11.01 11.89
N ASP A 71 -7.80 12.30 11.59
CA ASP A 71 -8.94 13.18 11.33
C ASP A 71 -9.40 13.13 9.86
N ILE A 72 -8.71 12.37 8.99
CA ILE A 72 -9.06 12.25 7.57
C ILE A 72 -10.30 11.38 7.41
N SER A 73 -11.21 11.84 6.55
CA SER A 73 -12.45 11.14 6.27
C SER A 73 -12.19 9.73 5.72
N LYS A 74 -13.04 8.76 6.11
CA LYS A 74 -12.93 7.36 5.67
C LYS A 74 -12.84 7.22 4.15
N ASN A 75 -13.59 8.03 3.41
CA ASN A 75 -13.62 7.98 1.95
C ASN A 75 -12.31 8.47 1.34
N GLU A 76 -11.79 9.61 1.81
CA GLU A 76 -10.54 10.18 1.30
C GLU A 76 -9.34 9.28 1.65
N PHE A 77 -9.27 8.81 2.90
CA PHE A 77 -8.24 7.90 3.36
C PHE A 77 -8.30 6.55 2.62
N GLY A 78 -9.52 6.01 2.44
CA GLY A 78 -9.77 4.79 1.69
C GLY A 78 -9.31 4.88 0.23
N SER A 79 -9.62 5.97 -0.46
CA SER A 79 -9.17 6.22 -1.84
C SER A 79 -7.65 6.29 -1.93
N ALA A 80 -6.99 7.02 -1.03
CA ALA A 80 -5.53 7.12 -1.04
C ALA A 80 -4.86 5.76 -0.83
N LEU A 81 -5.35 4.95 0.11
CA LEU A 81 -4.81 3.60 0.34
C LEU A 81 -5.00 2.67 -0.86
N LYS A 82 -6.16 2.75 -1.53
CA LYS A 82 -6.37 2.00 -2.78
C LYS A 82 -5.35 2.39 -3.83
N ASP A 83 -5.15 3.69 -4.04
CA ASP A 83 -4.22 4.19 -5.05
C ASP A 83 -2.77 3.76 -4.75
N ILE A 84 -2.36 3.77 -3.48
CA ILE A 84 -1.06 3.24 -3.04
C ILE A 84 -0.93 1.74 -3.37
N ILE A 85 -1.88 0.92 -2.92
CA ILE A 85 -1.85 -0.54 -3.12
C ILE A 85 -1.86 -0.87 -4.62
N SER A 86 -2.74 -0.24 -5.39
CA SER A 86 -2.85 -0.43 -6.84
C SER A 86 -1.55 -0.05 -7.55
N THR A 87 -1.01 1.15 -7.30
CA THR A 87 0.23 1.61 -7.94
C THR A 87 1.40 0.67 -7.64
N LEU A 88 1.52 0.21 -6.39
CA LEU A 88 2.60 -0.71 -6.01
C LEU A 88 2.41 -2.10 -6.63
N THR A 89 1.19 -2.62 -6.67
CA THR A 89 0.91 -3.91 -7.30
C THR A 89 1.10 -3.90 -8.82
N GLU A 90 0.88 -2.77 -9.48
CA GLU A 90 1.12 -2.59 -10.93
C GLU A 90 2.60 -2.60 -11.29
N ASN A 91 3.45 -2.07 -10.39
CA ASN A 91 4.90 -2.12 -10.55
C ASN A 91 5.46 -3.54 -10.38
N LEU A 92 4.65 -4.50 -9.93
CA LEU A 92 5.03 -5.92 -9.85
C LEU A 92 4.64 -6.64 -11.13
N GLY A 93 5.54 -7.48 -11.65
CA GLY A 93 5.28 -8.32 -12.81
C GLY A 93 4.03 -9.20 -12.67
N LYS A 94 3.48 -9.68 -13.81
CA LYS A 94 2.19 -10.40 -13.87
C LYS A 94 2.05 -11.53 -12.84
N GLU A 95 3.08 -12.34 -12.64
CA GLU A 95 3.07 -13.45 -11.67
C GLU A 95 3.22 -12.99 -10.22
N ALA A 96 4.05 -11.97 -9.98
CA ALA A 96 4.30 -11.43 -8.66
C ALA A 96 3.07 -10.75 -8.05
N GLY A 97 2.26 -10.09 -8.88
CA GLY A 97 1.00 -9.44 -8.47
C GLY A 97 -0.10 -10.42 -8.06
N HIS A 98 -0.13 -11.63 -8.65
CA HIS A 98 -1.20 -12.62 -8.41
C HIS A 98 -1.27 -13.09 -6.95
N PHE A 99 -0.12 -13.19 -6.29
CA PHE A 99 -0.04 -13.57 -4.88
C PHE A 99 0.00 -12.37 -3.94
N PHE A 100 0.18 -11.16 -4.45
CA PHE A 100 0.44 -9.99 -3.62
C PHE A 100 -0.75 -9.62 -2.73
N PHE A 101 -1.97 -9.55 -3.27
CA PHE A 101 -3.17 -9.29 -2.48
C PHE A 101 -3.41 -10.34 -1.39
N LYS A 102 -3.15 -11.62 -1.72
CA LYS A 102 -3.23 -12.71 -0.75
C LYS A 102 -2.19 -12.54 0.36
N GLU A 103 -0.94 -12.23 0.01
CA GLU A 103 0.13 -11.99 0.99
C GLU A 103 -0.19 -10.79 1.90
N ILE A 104 -0.78 -9.70 1.38
CA ILE A 104 -1.27 -8.58 2.21
C ILE A 104 -2.30 -9.09 3.21
N SER A 105 -3.34 -9.79 2.74
CA SER A 105 -4.44 -10.26 3.58
C SER A 105 -3.99 -11.21 4.70
N GLN A 106 -2.93 -11.98 4.47
CA GLN A 106 -2.37 -12.93 5.44
C GLN A 106 -1.47 -12.28 6.50
N LYS A 107 -0.99 -11.06 6.24
CA LYS A 107 -0.07 -10.33 7.12
C LYS A 107 -0.76 -9.28 7.98
N LEU A 108 -1.92 -8.79 7.54
CA LEU A 108 -2.72 -7.85 8.30
C LEU A 108 -3.59 -8.58 9.34
N SER A 109 -3.87 -7.90 10.44
CA SER A 109 -4.80 -8.41 11.45
C SER A 109 -6.24 -8.41 10.93
N GLU A 110 -7.11 -9.23 11.53
CA GLU A 110 -8.55 -9.23 11.18
C GLU A 110 -9.18 -7.85 11.39
N ASP A 111 -8.79 -7.13 12.45
CA ASP A 111 -9.25 -5.76 12.73
C ASP A 111 -8.84 -4.77 11.64
N SER A 112 -7.61 -4.89 11.13
CA SER A 112 -7.10 -4.07 10.03
C SER A 112 -7.88 -4.35 8.75
N ILE A 113 -8.11 -5.63 8.43
CA ILE A 113 -8.91 -6.05 7.26
C ILE A 113 -10.37 -5.58 7.36
N SER A 114 -10.98 -5.67 8.56
CA SER A 114 -12.32 -5.15 8.78
C SER A 114 -12.38 -3.63 8.60
N THR A 115 -11.41 -2.91 9.17
CA THR A 115 -11.33 -1.44 9.05
C THR A 115 -11.12 -1.01 7.59
N MET A 116 -10.28 -1.74 6.84
CA MET A 116 -10.11 -1.53 5.40
C MET A 116 -11.41 -1.64 4.62
N ARG A 117 -12.23 -2.67 4.90
CA ARG A 117 -13.54 -2.84 4.26
C ARG A 117 -14.50 -1.69 4.59
N ASP A 118 -14.50 -1.21 5.83
CA ASP A 118 -15.30 -0.04 6.24
C ASP A 118 -14.89 1.23 5.49
N PHE A 119 -13.64 1.29 5.00
CA PHE A 119 -13.11 2.38 4.18
C PHE A 119 -13.25 2.10 2.68
N GLY A 120 -14.01 1.06 2.32
CA GLY A 120 -14.28 0.65 0.94
C GLY A 120 -13.13 -0.11 0.29
N ILE A 121 -12.08 -0.48 1.01
CA ILE A 121 -10.91 -1.20 0.49
C ILE A 121 -11.16 -2.70 0.60
N ASP A 122 -11.49 -3.33 -0.53
CA ASP A 122 -11.63 -4.79 -0.63
C ASP A 122 -10.50 -5.37 -1.50
N LEU A 123 -9.55 -6.04 -0.86
CA LEU A 123 -8.39 -6.64 -1.54
C LEU A 123 -8.79 -7.70 -2.58
N GLY A 124 -9.91 -8.41 -2.37
CA GLY A 124 -10.41 -9.39 -3.32
C GLY A 124 -10.99 -8.72 -4.56
N LEU A 125 -11.76 -7.64 -4.37
CA LEU A 125 -12.27 -6.84 -5.48
C LEU A 125 -11.12 -6.19 -6.28
N MET A 126 -10.15 -5.59 -5.60
CA MET A 126 -8.97 -4.99 -6.24
C MET A 126 -8.17 -6.02 -7.06
N GLN A 127 -8.04 -7.25 -6.54
CA GLN A 127 -7.40 -8.33 -7.29
C GLN A 127 -8.17 -8.68 -8.57
N LEU A 128 -9.50 -8.77 -8.49
CA LEU A 128 -10.36 -9.04 -9.65
C LEU A 128 -10.26 -7.92 -10.70
N GLU A 129 -10.31 -6.66 -10.28
CA GLU A 129 -10.17 -5.49 -11.16
C GLU A 129 -8.82 -5.50 -11.89
N GLN A 130 -7.74 -5.87 -11.19
CA GLN A 130 -6.42 -5.99 -11.79
C GLN A 130 -6.36 -7.13 -12.81
N MET A 131 -6.97 -8.28 -12.52
CA MET A 131 -7.03 -9.41 -13.46
C MET A 131 -7.81 -9.03 -14.73
N VAL A 132 -8.96 -8.38 -14.59
CA VAL A 132 -9.79 -7.93 -15.71
C VAL A 132 -9.04 -6.91 -16.58
N SER A 133 -8.39 -5.92 -15.97
CA SER A 133 -7.61 -4.91 -16.69
C SER A 133 -6.46 -5.52 -17.49
N LYS A 134 -5.77 -6.52 -16.92
CA LYS A 134 -4.69 -7.25 -17.60
C LYS A 134 -5.19 -8.12 -18.76
N MET A 135 -6.36 -8.74 -18.63
CA MET A 135 -7.00 -9.51 -19.71
C MET A 135 -7.39 -8.61 -20.89
N GLY A 136 -8.00 -7.45 -20.61
CA GLY A 136 -8.36 -6.46 -21.63
C GLY A 136 -7.16 -6.01 -22.47
N ASN A 137 -6.03 -5.73 -21.81
CA ASN A 137 -4.79 -5.32 -22.50
C ASN A 137 -4.12 -6.45 -23.30
N THR A 138 -4.44 -7.72 -23.01
CA THR A 138 -3.88 -8.87 -23.76
C THR A 138 -4.73 -9.21 -24.99
N LEU A 139 -6.00 -8.78 -25.03
CA LEU A 139 -6.91 -8.98 -26.17
C LEU A 139 -6.84 -7.86 -27.23
N LEU A 140 -6.17 -6.75 -26.91
CA LEU A 140 -6.03 -5.57 -27.76
C LEU A 140 -4.63 -5.41 -28.37
N ASN A 141 -3.73 -6.37 -28.14
CA ASN A 141 -2.39 -6.47 -28.74
C ASN A 141 -2.24 -7.80 -29.47
#